data_AF-A0AAD3HS29-F1
#
_entry.id   AF-A0AAD3HS29-F1
#
_cell.length_a   1.000
_cell.length_b   1.000
_cell.length_c   1.000
_cell.angle_alpha   90.00
_cell.angle_beta   90.00
_cell.angle_gamma   90.00
#
_symmetry.space_group_name_H-M   'P 1'
#
loop_
_entity.id
_entity.type
_entity.pdbx_description
1 polymer ?
#
loop_
_entity_poly.entity_id
_entity_poly.type
_entity_poly.pdbx_seq_one_letter_code
_entity_poly.pdbx_strand_id
1 'polypeptide(L)'
;MSGCSNSDYSRVLQLVGNSAVDASSICNGLAVASLGPDAAVTQWMVGQLRQTQDELKQVEHGLDVSFVLTSAYQVFVMQLGFALFAAGVVRPKNIVSIFLKNFFDTCIAGIAFYLIGYAFAFGTRSGTGGNGFIGYWDFALSATDGRPGQPSGPLPWHLFVWNWSFCSAATTILSGSIAER
;
A
#
# COMPACT_ATOMS: atom_id res chain seq x y z
N MET A 1 -37.43 -1.30 -26.66
CA MET A 1 -36.06 -1.49 -27.19
C MET A 1 -35.51 -0.11 -27.48
N SER A 2 -34.86 0.49 -26.48
CA SER A 2 -34.26 1.82 -26.55
C SER A 2 -32.93 1.72 -27.29
N GLY A 3 -32.98 1.82 -28.61
CA GLY A 3 -31.81 1.83 -29.49
C GLY A 3 -31.80 3.11 -30.35
N CYS A 4 -30.61 3.58 -30.69
CA CYS A 4 -30.38 4.66 -31.65
C CYS A 4 -31.23 4.56 -32.91
N SER A 5 -31.59 5.71 -33.49
CA SER A 5 -32.10 5.75 -34.87
C SER A 5 -31.05 5.18 -35.83
N ASN A 6 -31.49 4.58 -36.95
CA ASN A 6 -30.60 4.07 -37.99
C ASN A 6 -29.63 5.15 -38.53
N SER A 7 -30.04 6.43 -38.51
CA SER A 7 -29.19 7.58 -38.86
C SER A 7 -28.09 7.85 -37.84
N ASP A 8 -28.37 7.63 -36.55
CA ASP A 8 -27.41 7.91 -35.48
C ASP A 8 -26.42 6.75 -35.36
N TYR A 9 -26.88 5.52 -35.61
CA TYR A 9 -26.03 4.33 -35.68
C TYR A 9 -24.95 4.45 -36.77
N SER A 10 -25.31 4.91 -37.97
CA SER A 10 -24.33 5.08 -39.06
C SER A 10 -23.29 6.17 -38.76
N ARG A 11 -23.69 7.25 -38.06
CA ARG A 11 -22.77 8.30 -37.61
C ARG A 11 -21.83 7.80 -36.51
N VAL A 12 -22.35 7.09 -35.51
CA VAL A 12 -21.51 6.47 -34.46
C VAL A 12 -20.54 5.46 -35.05
N LEU A 13 -20.98 4.66 -36.02
CA LEU A 13 -20.15 3.68 -36.71
C LEU A 13 -19.01 4.34 -37.51
N GLN A 14 -19.24 5.50 -38.13
CA GLN A 14 -18.16 6.28 -38.75
C GLN A 14 -17.19 6.86 -37.70
N LEU A 15 -17.69 7.35 -36.57
CA LEU A 15 -16.87 7.97 -35.52
C LEU A 15 -15.99 6.97 -34.76
N VAL A 16 -16.45 5.72 -34.62
CA VAL A 16 -15.70 4.65 -33.92
C VAL A 16 -14.80 3.84 -34.88
N GLY A 17 -14.74 4.22 -36.16
CA GLY A 17 -13.84 3.57 -37.13
C GLY A 17 -14.37 2.25 -37.69
N ASN A 18 -15.69 2.11 -37.86
CA ASN A 18 -16.38 0.95 -38.45
C ASN A 18 -16.39 -0.33 -37.61
N SER A 19 -16.13 -0.23 -36.29
CA SER A 19 -16.34 -1.33 -35.35
C SER A 19 -17.83 -1.48 -35.00
N ALA A 20 -18.51 -2.46 -35.60
CA ALA A 20 -19.93 -2.73 -35.37
C ALA A 20 -20.24 -3.11 -33.91
N VAL A 21 -19.29 -3.75 -33.22
CA VAL A 21 -19.43 -4.16 -31.82
C VAL A 21 -19.49 -2.93 -30.89
N ASP A 22 -18.54 -2.02 -31.01
CA ASP A 22 -18.46 -0.81 -30.20
C ASP A 22 -19.63 0.14 -30.48
N ALA A 23 -20.00 0.30 -31.75
CA ALA A 23 -21.15 1.10 -32.15
C ALA A 23 -22.46 0.57 -31.54
N SER A 24 -22.68 -0.76 -31.55
CA SER A 24 -23.85 -1.36 -30.90
C SER A 24 -23.82 -1.21 -29.37
N SER A 25 -22.65 -1.26 -28.73
CA SER A 25 -22.52 -1.05 -27.28
C SER A 25 -22.86 0.37 -26.84
N ILE A 26 -22.44 1.37 -27.63
CA ILE A 26 -22.75 2.79 -27.40
C ILE A 26 -24.24 3.07 -27.64
N CYS A 27 -24.81 2.47 -28.69
CA CYS A 27 -26.21 2.66 -29.07
C CYS A 27 -27.21 1.93 -28.17
N ASN A 28 -26.77 0.91 -27.42
CA ASN A 28 -27.57 0.25 -26.38
C ASN A 28 -27.61 1.06 -25.06
N GLY A 29 -26.75 2.06 -24.90
CA GLY A 29 -26.75 2.99 -23.78
C GLY A 29 -27.74 4.16 -23.96
N LEU A 30 -28.29 4.68 -22.86
CA LEU A 30 -29.18 5.86 -22.86
C LEU A 30 -28.48 7.19 -23.23
N ALA A 31 -27.17 7.18 -23.40
CA ALA A 31 -26.37 8.37 -23.66
C ALA A 31 -26.66 8.98 -25.05
N VAL A 32 -26.91 8.16 -26.07
CA VAL A 32 -27.12 8.68 -27.43
C VAL A 32 -28.47 9.39 -27.56
N ALA A 33 -29.50 8.89 -26.88
CA ALA A 33 -30.84 9.49 -26.88
C ALA A 33 -30.92 10.82 -26.10
N SER A 34 -29.95 11.11 -25.23
CA SER A 34 -29.97 12.29 -24.34
C SER A 34 -28.91 13.34 -24.68
N LEU A 35 -27.75 12.94 -25.19
CA LEU A 35 -26.59 13.83 -25.42
C LEU A 35 -26.21 13.94 -26.92
N GLY A 36 -26.82 13.14 -27.79
CA GLY A 36 -26.48 13.05 -29.21
C GLY A 36 -25.31 12.09 -29.48
N PRO A 37 -25.07 11.74 -30.77
CA PRO A 37 -24.10 10.72 -31.16
C PRO A 37 -22.66 11.11 -30.80
N ASP A 38 -22.22 12.33 -31.09
CA ASP A 38 -20.84 12.77 -30.88
C ASP A 38 -20.44 12.78 -29.39
N ALA A 39 -21.34 13.27 -28.54
CA ALA A 39 -21.13 13.33 -27.09
C ALA A 39 -21.17 11.93 -26.44
N ALA A 40 -22.02 11.03 -26.93
CA ALA A 40 -22.08 9.65 -26.45
C ALA A 40 -20.82 8.86 -26.79
N VAL A 41 -20.28 9.01 -28.01
CA VAL A 41 -18.99 8.40 -28.36
C VAL A 41 -17.86 8.99 -27.50
N THR A 42 -17.85 10.31 -27.29
CA THR A 42 -16.83 10.96 -26.43
C THR A 42 -16.88 10.44 -24.99
N GLN A 43 -18.07 10.31 -24.40
CA GLN A 43 -18.23 9.75 -23.06
C GLN A 43 -17.78 8.29 -22.98
N TRP A 44 -18.08 7.49 -24.00
CA TRP A 44 -17.64 6.11 -24.07
C TRP A 44 -16.11 5.99 -24.17
N MET A 45 -15.46 6.78 -25.05
CA MET A 45 -14.00 6.82 -25.16
C MET A 45 -13.34 7.29 -23.85
N VAL A 46 -13.91 8.31 -23.20
CA VAL A 46 -13.43 8.76 -21.88
C VAL A 46 -13.63 7.66 -20.82
N GLY A 47 -14.71 6.88 -20.90
CA GLY A 47 -14.93 5.70 -20.06
C GLY A 47 -13.85 4.64 -20.23
N GLN A 48 -13.49 4.32 -21.48
CA GLN A 48 -12.40 3.38 -21.79
C GLN A 48 -11.05 3.88 -21.27
N LEU A 49 -10.72 5.17 -21.48
CA LEU A 49 -9.50 5.77 -20.96
C LEU A 49 -9.44 5.74 -19.43
N ARG A 50 -10.57 5.98 -18.75
CA ARG A 50 -10.66 5.86 -17.28
C ARG A 50 -10.40 4.43 -16.82
N GLN A 51 -10.99 3.43 -17.49
CA GLN A 51 -10.74 2.03 -17.19
C GLN A 51 -9.26 1.69 -17.34
N THR A 52 -8.62 2.06 -18.45
CA THR A 52 -7.18 1.84 -18.64
C THR A 52 -6.35 2.58 -17.58
N GLN A 53 -6.74 3.80 -17.20
CA GLN A 53 -6.07 4.56 -16.15
C GLN A 53 -6.26 3.93 -14.77
N ASP A 54 -7.37 3.26 -14.49
CA ASP A 54 -7.60 2.56 -13.23
C ASP A 54 -6.79 1.26 -13.16
N GLU A 55 -6.70 0.50 -14.27
CA GLU A 55 -5.81 -0.68 -14.39
C GLU A 55 -4.35 -0.30 -14.15
N LEU A 56 -3.86 0.79 -14.74
CA LEU A 56 -2.50 1.28 -14.52
C LEU A 56 -2.24 1.64 -13.06
N LYS A 57 -3.19 2.31 -12.40
CA LYS A 57 -3.07 2.64 -10.96
C LYS A 57 -3.01 1.40 -10.07
N GLN A 58 -3.74 0.34 -10.42
CA GLN A 58 -3.67 -0.91 -9.65
C GLN A 58 -2.29 -1.57 -9.78
N VAL A 59 -1.70 -1.56 -10.98
CA VAL A 59 -0.36 -2.10 -11.22
C VAL A 59 0.70 -1.29 -10.48
N GLU A 60 0.64 0.04 -10.57
CA GLU A 60 1.53 0.96 -9.85
C GLU A 60 1.50 0.70 -8.34
N HIS A 61 0.31 0.63 -7.76
CA HIS A 61 0.14 0.32 -6.35
C HIS A 61 0.73 -1.05 -5.97
N GLY A 62 0.53 -2.08 -6.79
CA GLY A 62 1.12 -3.40 -6.56
C GLY A 62 2.66 -3.38 -6.54
N LEU A 63 3.26 -2.61 -7.46
CA LEU A 63 4.71 -2.45 -7.54
C LEU A 63 5.26 -1.70 -6.31
N ASP A 64 4.62 -0.60 -5.92
CA ASP A 64 5.02 0.19 -4.74
C ASP A 64 5.01 -0.64 -3.47
N VAL A 65 3.95 -1.43 -3.25
CA VAL A 65 3.85 -2.33 -2.10
C VAL A 65 4.96 -3.38 -2.12
N SER A 66 5.21 -3.99 -3.29
CA SER A 66 6.26 -5.01 -3.43
C SER A 66 7.65 -4.44 -3.13
N PHE A 67 7.94 -3.22 -3.60
CA PHE A 67 9.20 -2.54 -3.39
C PHE A 67 9.44 -2.20 -1.92
N VAL A 68 8.42 -1.67 -1.24
CA VAL A 68 8.50 -1.36 0.20
C VAL A 68 8.71 -2.64 1.03
N LEU A 69 8.10 -3.76 0.64
CA LEU A 69 8.32 -5.03 1.34
C LEU A 69 9.71 -5.61 1.09
N THR A 70 10.18 -5.63 -0.16
CA THR A 70 11.53 -6.08 -0.50
C THR A 70 12.59 -5.28 0.25
N SER A 71 12.42 -3.95 0.32
CA SER A 71 13.31 -3.09 1.08
C SER A 71 13.24 -3.35 2.59
N ALA A 72 12.05 -3.61 3.16
CA ALA A 72 11.91 -4.00 4.56
C ALA A 72 12.61 -5.34 4.89
N TYR A 73 12.55 -6.33 4.00
CA TYR A 73 13.29 -7.59 4.17
C TYR A 73 14.80 -7.39 4.14
N GLN A 74 15.30 -6.48 3.29
CA GLN A 74 16.72 -6.16 3.26
C GLN A 74 17.18 -5.49 4.57
N VAL A 75 16.33 -4.65 5.17
CA VAL A 75 16.59 -4.10 6.51
C VAL A 75 16.58 -5.21 7.56
N PHE A 76 15.66 -6.19 7.49
CA PHE A 76 15.64 -7.34 8.40
C PHE A 76 16.94 -8.17 8.38
N VAL A 77 17.64 -8.20 7.24
CA VAL A 77 18.96 -8.86 7.14
C VAL A 77 20.03 -8.12 7.98
N MET A 78 19.84 -6.85 8.30
CA MET A 78 20.76 -6.09 9.16
C MET A 78 20.80 -6.62 10.59
N GLN A 79 19.70 -7.14 11.13
CA GLN A 79 19.64 -7.76 12.46
C GLN A 79 20.58 -8.96 12.51
N LEU A 80 20.55 -9.80 11.47
CA LEU A 80 21.43 -10.95 11.34
C LEU A 80 22.89 -10.53 11.09
N GLY A 81 23.12 -9.49 10.28
CA GLY A 81 24.45 -8.95 10.04
C GLY A 81 25.12 -8.42 11.32
N PHE A 82 24.37 -7.66 12.13
CA PHE A 82 24.86 -7.16 13.41
C PHE A 82 25.08 -8.28 14.42
N ALA A 83 24.20 -9.28 14.46
CA ALA A 83 24.38 -10.45 15.32
C ALA A 83 25.67 -11.21 15.00
N LEU A 84 25.97 -11.43 13.71
CA LEU A 84 27.21 -12.07 13.27
C LEU A 84 28.45 -11.22 13.59
N PHE A 85 28.37 -9.90 13.43
CA PHE A 85 29.45 -8.99 13.79
C PHE A 85 29.73 -9.05 15.31
N ALA A 86 28.69 -8.94 16.15
CA ALA A 86 28.84 -9.03 17.60
C ALA A 86 29.37 -10.41 18.03
N ALA A 87 28.89 -11.49 17.41
CA ALA A 87 29.41 -12.85 17.64
C ALA A 87 30.89 -12.99 17.29
N GLY A 88 31.40 -12.25 16.30
CA GLY A 88 32.81 -12.24 15.92
C GLY A 88 33.74 -11.50 16.89
N VAL A 89 33.22 -10.50 17.61
CA VAL A 89 34.01 -9.69 18.58
C VAL A 89 34.05 -10.35 19.96
N VAL A 90 33.06 -11.18 20.30
CA VAL A 90 32.96 -11.81 21.63
C VAL A 90 33.65 -13.16 21.74
N ARG A 91 33.90 -13.60 22.97
CA ARG A 91 34.48 -14.92 23.23
C ARG A 91 33.52 -16.03 22.80
N PRO A 92 34.03 -17.15 22.25
CA PRO A 92 33.21 -18.24 21.69
C PRO A 92 32.26 -18.88 22.70
N LYS A 93 32.65 -18.88 23.98
CA LYS A 93 31.82 -19.39 25.08
C LYS A 93 30.51 -18.64 25.30
N ASN A 94 30.36 -17.40 24.80
CA ASN A 94 29.16 -16.57 25.01
C ASN A 94 28.37 -16.30 23.71
N ILE A 95 28.79 -16.86 22.58
CA ILE A 95 28.19 -16.60 21.26
C ILE A 95 26.71 -17.00 21.22
N VAL A 96 26.36 -18.17 21.77
CA VAL A 96 24.98 -18.68 21.77
C VAL A 96 24.04 -17.74 22.53
N SER A 97 24.49 -17.18 23.66
CA SER A 97 23.71 -16.23 24.45
C SER A 97 23.41 -14.94 23.67
N ILE A 98 24.36 -14.49 22.85
CA ILE A 98 24.22 -13.28 22.03
C ILE A 98 23.25 -13.49 20.87
N PHE A 99 23.28 -14.65 20.21
CA PHE A 99 22.31 -14.99 19.16
C PHE A 99 20.88 -15.04 19.69
N LEU A 100 20.68 -15.68 20.85
CA LEU A 100 19.36 -15.73 21.50
C LEU A 100 18.88 -14.32 21.87
N LYS A 101 19.78 -13.46 22.38
CA LYS A 101 19.43 -12.07 22.71
C LYS A 101 18.98 -11.29 21.48
N ASN A 102 19.66 -11.43 20.35
CA ASN A 102 19.29 -10.75 19.10
C ASN A 102 17.95 -11.24 18.52
N PHE A 103 17.66 -12.54 18.64
CA PHE A 103 16.38 -13.09 18.21
C PHE A 103 15.22 -12.54 19.06
N PHE A 104 15.35 -12.59 20.39
CA PHE A 104 14.32 -12.08 21.29
C PHE A 104 14.15 -10.55 21.19
N ASP A 105 15.23 -9.80 20.93
CA ASP A 105 15.18 -8.35 20.69
C ASP A 105 14.23 -8.01 19.53
N THR A 106 14.36 -8.74 18.42
CA THR A 106 13.54 -8.53 17.23
C THR A 106 12.07 -8.91 17.47
N CYS A 107 11.81 -10.01 18.19
CA CYS A 107 10.45 -10.41 18.55
C CYS A 107 9.77 -9.39 19.48
N ILE A 108 10.46 -8.94 20.53
CA ILE A 108 9.93 -7.98 21.49
C ILE A 108 9.73 -6.61 20.82
N ALA A 109 10.66 -6.18 19.96
CA ALA A 109 10.50 -4.97 19.15
C ALA A 109 9.25 -5.04 18.26
N GLY A 110 8.93 -6.20 17.67
CA GLY A 110 7.70 -6.40 16.90
C GLY A 110 6.44 -6.24 17.71
N ILE A 111 6.36 -6.87 18.87
CA ILE A 111 5.19 -6.79 19.73
C ILE A 111 5.02 -5.37 20.29
N ALA A 112 6.11 -4.74 20.74
CA ALA A 112 6.08 -3.38 21.25
C ALA A 112 5.70 -2.36 20.17
N PHE A 113 6.25 -2.50 18.96
CA PHE A 113 5.93 -1.62 17.85
C PHE A 113 4.48 -1.79 17.37
N TYR A 114 3.96 -3.02 17.39
CA TYR A 114 2.56 -3.31 17.09
C TYR A 114 1.59 -2.67 18.09
N LEU A 115 1.83 -2.82 19.40
CA LEU A 115 0.90 -2.38 20.42
C LEU A 115 0.86 -0.84 20.56
N ILE A 116 2.03 -0.21 20.60
CA ILE A 116 2.16 1.22 20.94
C ILE A 116 3.04 2.02 19.97
N GLY A 117 4.04 1.40 19.34
CA GLY A 117 5.01 2.13 18.53
C GLY A 117 4.42 2.77 17.28
N TYR A 118 3.56 2.04 16.57
CA TYR A 118 2.88 2.57 15.39
C TYR A 118 1.91 3.70 15.75
N ALA A 119 1.17 3.55 16.86
CA ALA A 119 0.23 4.55 17.36
C ALA A 119 0.93 5.87 17.73
N PHE A 120 2.10 5.82 18.37
CA PHE A 120 2.85 7.04 18.71
C PHE A 120 3.50 7.70 17.50
N ALA A 121 3.96 6.94 16.51
CA ALA A 121 4.63 7.49 15.33
C ALA A 121 3.67 8.01 14.26
N PHE A 122 2.57 7.28 14.00
CA PHE A 122 1.67 7.54 12.87
C PHE A 122 0.19 7.69 13.26
N GLY A 123 -0.16 7.49 14.53
CA GLY A 123 -1.52 7.56 15.05
C GLY A 123 -2.04 9.00 15.19
N THR A 124 -2.46 9.59 14.06
CA THR A 124 -3.06 10.92 14.02
C THR A 124 -4.54 10.84 13.66
N ARG A 125 -5.41 11.44 14.48
CA ARG A 125 -6.83 11.61 14.14
C ARG A 125 -6.98 12.82 13.22
N SER A 126 -7.27 12.56 11.95
CA SER A 126 -7.58 13.62 10.98
C SER A 126 -8.82 14.39 11.46
N GLY A 127 -8.65 15.66 11.86
CA GLY A 127 -9.74 16.59 12.16
C GLY A 127 -9.85 17.16 13.58
N THR A 128 -8.98 16.81 14.54
CA THR A 128 -9.03 17.43 15.88
C THR A 128 -7.64 17.70 16.43
N GLY A 129 -7.10 18.90 16.17
CA GLY A 129 -6.00 19.55 16.92
C GLY A 129 -5.01 18.65 17.66
N GLY A 130 -4.45 17.64 16.98
CA GLY A 130 -3.47 16.74 17.56
C GLY A 130 -2.14 17.46 17.76
N ASN A 131 -1.48 17.21 18.89
CA ASN A 131 -0.16 17.75 19.17
C ASN A 131 0.84 17.14 18.16
N GLY A 132 1.52 17.95 17.34
CA GLY A 132 2.45 17.48 16.30
C GLY A 132 3.72 16.76 16.81
N PHE A 133 3.79 16.53 18.11
CA PHE A 133 4.89 15.85 18.80
C PHE A 133 4.66 14.34 18.98
N ILE A 134 3.41 13.88 19.18
CA ILE A 134 3.13 12.46 19.47
C ILE A 134 1.72 12.06 19.01
N GLY A 135 1.63 10.89 18.38
CA GLY A 135 0.35 10.25 18.08
C GLY A 135 -0.38 9.79 19.34
N TYR A 136 -1.70 9.83 19.34
CA TYR A 136 -2.56 9.55 20.50
C TYR A 136 -3.76 8.67 20.15
N TRP A 137 -3.78 8.14 18.93
CA TRP A 137 -4.84 7.28 18.38
C TRP A 137 -4.22 6.07 17.68
N ASP A 138 -5.05 5.07 17.35
CA ASP A 138 -4.67 3.86 16.61
C ASP A 138 -3.70 2.89 17.34
N PHE A 139 -3.95 2.68 18.63
CA PHE A 139 -3.28 1.61 19.40
C PHE A 139 -3.68 0.23 18.90
N ALA A 140 -2.69 -0.67 18.84
CA ALA A 140 -2.85 -2.04 18.34
C ALA A 140 -3.49 -2.14 16.94
N LEU A 141 -3.36 -1.10 16.10
CA LEU A 141 -3.97 -1.08 14.76
C LEU A 141 -5.51 -1.29 14.84
N SER A 142 -6.15 -0.66 15.84
CA SER A 142 -7.58 -0.85 16.13
C SER A 142 -8.52 -0.01 15.26
N ALA A 143 -8.06 1.08 14.63
CA ALA A 143 -8.91 1.93 13.78
C ALA A 143 -8.87 1.52 12.30
N THR A 144 -8.21 0.41 12.01
CA THR A 144 -7.68 0.09 10.69
C THR A 144 -8.30 -1.16 10.06
N ASP A 145 -9.49 -1.58 10.48
CA ASP A 145 -10.26 -2.63 9.79
C ASP A 145 -10.75 -2.15 8.41
N GLY A 146 -9.83 -2.11 7.43
CA GLY A 146 -10.08 -1.64 6.08
C GLY A 146 -10.80 -2.68 5.23
N ARG A 147 -12.01 -2.35 4.79
CA ARG A 147 -12.70 -3.05 3.70
C ARG A 147 -12.08 -2.63 2.36
N PRO A 148 -11.85 -3.55 1.40
CA PRO A 148 -11.38 -3.17 0.07
C PRO A 148 -12.39 -2.22 -0.61
N GLY A 149 -11.93 -1.04 -1.06
CA GLY A 149 -12.72 -0.11 -1.88
C GLY A 149 -13.06 1.28 -1.29
N GLN A 150 -12.56 1.68 -0.12
CA GLN A 150 -12.68 3.08 0.35
C GLN A 150 -11.51 3.95 -0.17
N PRO A 151 -11.74 5.26 -0.42
CA PRO A 151 -10.69 6.20 -0.86
C PRO A 151 -9.62 6.45 0.22
N SER A 152 -9.91 6.12 1.47
CA SER A 152 -8.94 5.79 2.51
C SER A 152 -8.62 4.30 2.35
N GLY A 153 -7.57 4.00 1.56
CA GLY A 153 -7.25 2.66 1.06
C GLY A 153 -7.02 1.58 2.13
N PRO A 154 -6.93 0.30 1.70
CA PRO A 154 -6.57 -0.80 2.59
C PRO A 154 -5.25 -0.50 3.29
N LEU A 155 -5.16 -0.82 4.57
CA LEU A 155 -4.05 -0.50 5.45
C LEU A 155 -2.71 -0.65 4.75
N PRO A 156 -1.78 0.30 4.87
CA PRO A 156 -0.42 0.07 4.42
C PRO A 156 0.32 -0.80 5.45
N TRP A 157 -0.08 -2.06 5.59
CA TRP A 157 0.65 -3.06 6.38
C TRP A 157 2.12 -3.15 5.92
N HIS A 158 2.38 -2.86 4.64
CA HIS A 158 3.72 -2.71 4.09
C HIS A 158 4.50 -1.57 4.76
N LEU A 159 3.87 -0.43 5.08
CA LEU A 159 4.52 0.66 5.83
C LEU A 159 4.72 0.29 7.31
N PHE A 160 3.82 -0.49 7.90
CA PHE A 160 4.04 -1.01 9.25
C PHE A 160 5.31 -1.88 9.28
N VAL A 161 5.43 -2.85 8.37
CA VAL A 161 6.60 -3.74 8.28
C VAL A 161 7.88 -2.96 7.98
N TRP A 162 7.80 -1.98 7.08
CA TRP A 162 8.90 -1.06 6.80
C TRP A 162 9.39 -0.33 8.06
N ASN A 163 8.50 0.36 8.78
CA ASN A 163 8.89 1.12 9.98
C ASN A 163 9.31 0.21 11.14
N TRP A 164 8.67 -0.95 11.27
CA TRP A 164 9.07 -1.97 12.24
C TRP A 164 10.52 -2.40 12.04
N SER A 165 10.95 -2.59 10.79
CA SER A 165 12.33 -2.99 10.48
C SER A 165 13.37 -1.97 10.98
N PHE A 166 13.09 -0.67 10.87
CA PHE A 166 13.93 0.39 11.43
C PHE A 166 13.91 0.43 12.96
N CYS A 167 12.74 0.24 13.57
CA CYS A 167 12.61 0.17 15.02
C CYS A 167 13.41 -1.01 15.60
N SER A 168 13.33 -2.18 14.96
CA SER A 168 14.11 -3.34 15.34
C SER A 168 15.62 -3.11 15.16
N ALA A 169 16.06 -2.50 14.06
CA ALA A 169 17.47 -2.17 13.85
C ALA A 169 18.01 -1.22 14.94
N ALA A 170 17.22 -0.20 15.33
CA ALA A 170 17.59 0.74 16.39
C ALA A 170 17.74 0.04 17.76
N THR A 171 16.79 -0.85 18.10
CA THR A 171 16.84 -1.62 19.36
C THR A 171 18.08 -2.52 19.42
N THR A 172 18.43 -3.16 18.30
CA THR A 172 19.61 -4.03 18.22
C THR A 172 20.92 -3.26 18.39
N ILE A 173 21.05 -2.04 17.86
CA ILE A 173 22.23 -1.18 18.08
C ILE A 173 22.38 -0.85 19.57
N LEU A 174 21.28 -0.48 20.23
CA LEU A 174 21.27 -0.21 21.67
C LEU A 174 21.71 -1.45 22.46
N SER A 175 21.15 -2.61 22.14
CA SER A 175 21.50 -3.89 22.78
C SER A 175 22.98 -4.23 22.62
N GLY A 176 23.54 -4.00 21.42
CA GLY A 176 24.97 -4.17 21.16
C GLY A 176 25.88 -3.23 21.95
N SER A 177 25.45 -1.98 22.17
CA SER A 177 26.22 -1.01 22.98
C SER A 177 26.32 -1.39 24.47
N ILE A 178 25.44 -2.29 24.95
CA ILE A 178 25.35 -2.73 26.34
C ILE A 178 25.88 -4.17 26.51
N ALA A 179 26.40 -4.80 25.46
CA ALA A 179 26.65 -6.25 25.41
C ALA A 179 27.75 -6.81 26.36
N GLU A 180 28.48 -5.98 27.09
CA GLU A 180 29.59 -6.39 27.97
C GLU A 180 29.33 -6.26 29.49
N ARG A 181 28.09 -6.02 29.92
CA ARG A 181 27.72 -6.04 31.35
C ARG A 181 26.43 -6.80 31.63
#